data_AF-X1INC7-F1
#
_entry.id   AF-X1INC7-F1
#
_cell.length_a   1.000
_cell.length_b   1.000
_cell.length_c   1.000
_cell.angle_alpha   90.00
_cell.angle_beta   90.00
_cell.angle_gamma   90.00
#
_symmetry.space_group_name_H-M   'P 1'
#
loop_
_entity.id
_entity.type
_entity.pdbx_description
1 polymer ?
#
loop_
_entity_poly.entity_id
_entity_poly.type
_entity_poly.pdbx_seq_one_letter_code
_entity_poly.pdbx_strand_id
1 'polypeptide(L)'
;MNDIEFIVGTGYGRIKIPFANSQISELSCHGKGAHSVLPSVRTIIDVGGQDCKVIKVDKNGKILDFAMNDKCAAGTGRFLEVMARTLELKLEELGPISLESKNQAKITAQCSVFAETEVVSLMADG
;
A
#
# COMPACT_ATOMS: atom_id res chain seq x y z
N MET A 1 -23.78 1.40 -19.67
CA MET A 1 -24.20 2.11 -18.44
C MET A 1 -25.63 1.79 -18.03
N ASN A 2 -26.48 1.28 -18.93
CA ASN A 2 -27.87 0.94 -18.61
C ASN A 2 -28.05 -0.24 -17.63
N ASP A 3 -26.97 -0.98 -17.31
CA ASP A 3 -26.98 -2.11 -16.36
C ASP A 3 -26.32 -1.78 -15.00
N ILE A 4 -25.95 -0.52 -14.76
CA ILE A 4 -25.33 -0.10 -13.49
C ILE A 4 -26.37 0.67 -12.67
N GLU A 5 -26.87 0.05 -11.61
CA GLU A 5 -27.89 0.64 -10.73
C GLU A 5 -27.33 1.70 -9.77
N PHE A 6 -26.07 1.53 -9.32
CA PHE A 6 -25.47 2.42 -8.32
C PHE A 6 -23.94 2.48 -8.43
N ILE A 7 -23.38 3.68 -8.26
CA ILE A 7 -21.95 3.96 -8.33
C ILE A 7 -21.47 4.58 -7.02
N VAL A 8 -20.43 4.02 -6.42
CA VAL A 8 -19.76 4.56 -5.23
C VAL A 8 -18.34 5.01 -5.59
N GLY A 9 -18.02 6.27 -5.31
CA GLY A 9 -16.65 6.77 -5.35
C GLY A 9 -15.91 6.51 -4.03
N THR A 10 -14.66 6.04 -4.11
CA THR A 10 -13.80 5.81 -2.94
C THR A 10 -12.37 6.32 -3.15
N GLY A 11 -11.51 6.20 -2.13
CA GLY A 11 -10.15 6.76 -2.11
C GLY A 11 -10.10 8.28 -1.87
N TYR A 12 -8.91 8.87 -1.96
CA TYR A 12 -8.69 10.31 -1.80
C TYR A 12 -9.39 11.15 -2.88
N GLY A 13 -9.48 10.61 -4.09
CA GLY A 13 -10.11 11.26 -5.24
C GLY A 13 -11.64 11.19 -5.27
N ARG A 14 -12.30 10.50 -4.33
CA ARG A 14 -13.76 10.24 -4.38
C ARG A 14 -14.63 11.48 -4.57
N ILE A 15 -14.21 12.62 -4.04
CA ILE A 15 -14.92 13.91 -4.17
C ILE A 15 -14.88 14.48 -5.59
N LYS A 16 -13.93 14.01 -6.42
CA LYS A 16 -13.74 14.43 -7.82
C LYS A 16 -14.50 13.56 -8.83
N ILE A 17 -15.38 12.68 -8.36
CA ILE A 17 -16.15 11.75 -9.20
C ILE A 17 -17.62 12.23 -9.24
N PRO A 18 -17.98 13.21 -10.09
CA PRO A 18 -19.29 13.85 -10.06
C PRO A 18 -20.44 12.94 -10.52
N PHE A 19 -20.13 11.84 -11.20
CA PHE A 19 -21.12 10.86 -11.66
C PHE A 19 -21.40 9.75 -10.64
N ALA A 20 -20.73 9.74 -9.48
CA ALA A 20 -20.99 8.76 -8.44
C ALA A 20 -22.25 9.12 -7.64
N ASN A 21 -23.10 8.13 -7.36
CA ASN A 21 -24.30 8.31 -6.55
C ASN A 21 -23.96 8.52 -5.06
N SER A 22 -22.83 7.99 -4.60
CA SER A 22 -22.35 8.17 -3.22
C SER A 22 -20.83 8.20 -3.15
N GLN A 23 -20.31 8.73 -2.03
CA GLN A 23 -18.89 8.81 -1.73
C GLN A 23 -18.63 8.16 -0.38
N ILE A 24 -17.81 7.13 -0.36
CA ILE A 24 -17.47 6.39 0.86
C ILE A 24 -15.95 6.38 0.99
N SER A 25 -15.43 6.52 2.22
CA SER A 25 -13.98 6.46 2.42
C SER A 25 -13.45 5.05 2.11
N GLU A 26 -12.24 4.98 1.56
CA GLU A 26 -11.56 3.71 1.29
C GLU A 26 -11.42 2.88 2.56
N LEU A 27 -11.14 3.52 3.71
CA LEU A 27 -11.07 2.81 4.99
C LEU A 27 -12.38 2.07 5.32
N SER A 28 -13.53 2.68 5.01
CA SER A 28 -14.84 2.06 5.30
C SER A 28 -15.10 0.91 4.34
N CYS A 29 -14.71 1.08 3.08
CA CYS A 29 -14.76 0.01 2.08
C CYS A 29 -13.87 -1.17 2.48
N HIS A 30 -12.63 -0.92 2.92
CA HIS A 30 -11.72 -1.94 3.43
C HIS A 30 -12.29 -2.66 4.66
N GLY A 31 -12.81 -1.91 5.64
CA GLY A 31 -13.41 -2.48 6.85
C GLY A 31 -14.59 -3.40 6.54
N LYS A 32 -15.51 -2.95 5.67
CA LYS A 32 -16.68 -3.74 5.26
C LYS A 32 -16.31 -4.91 4.35
N GLY A 33 -15.41 -4.70 3.40
CA GLY A 33 -14.94 -5.74 2.48
C GLY A 33 -14.22 -6.86 3.22
N ALA A 34 -13.26 -6.52 4.08
CA ALA A 34 -12.53 -7.50 4.88
C ALA A 34 -13.47 -8.27 5.82
N HIS A 35 -14.44 -7.60 6.45
CA HIS A 35 -15.42 -8.27 7.32
C HIS A 35 -16.35 -9.21 6.54
N SER A 36 -16.75 -8.83 5.32
CA SER A 36 -17.55 -9.67 4.43
C SER A 36 -16.82 -10.98 4.08
N VAL A 37 -15.51 -10.90 3.82
CA VAL A 37 -14.67 -12.06 3.48
C VAL A 37 -14.30 -12.88 4.72
N LEU A 38 -13.99 -12.21 5.84
CA LEU A 38 -13.58 -12.81 7.10
C LEU A 38 -14.32 -12.14 8.27
N PRO A 39 -15.49 -12.65 8.70
CA PRO A 39 -16.30 -12.03 9.74
C PRO A 39 -15.60 -11.83 11.10
N SER A 40 -14.58 -12.65 11.37
CA SER A 40 -13.75 -12.57 12.57
C SER A 40 -12.66 -11.48 12.53
N VAL A 41 -12.43 -10.80 11.40
CA VAL A 41 -11.35 -9.81 11.24
C VAL A 41 -11.47 -8.67 12.26
N ARG A 42 -10.38 -8.33 12.95
CA ARG A 42 -10.35 -7.19 13.89
C ARG A 42 -9.31 -6.14 13.55
N THR A 43 -8.32 -6.50 12.76
CA THR A 43 -7.26 -5.63 12.30
C THR A 43 -7.00 -5.93 10.83
N ILE A 44 -6.88 -4.86 10.04
CA ILE A 44 -6.56 -4.92 8.61
C ILE A 44 -5.26 -4.13 8.44
N ILE A 45 -4.31 -4.71 7.71
CA ILE A 45 -3.09 -4.01 7.27
C ILE A 45 -3.18 -3.90 5.76
N ASP A 46 -3.41 -2.69 5.27
CA ASP A 46 -3.48 -2.32 3.86
C ASP A 46 -2.10 -1.78 3.45
N VAL A 47 -1.39 -2.50 2.58
CA VAL A 47 -0.09 -2.07 2.04
C VAL A 47 -0.31 -1.67 0.59
N GLY A 48 -0.55 -0.37 0.38
CA GLY A 48 -0.87 0.19 -0.92
C GLY A 48 0.36 0.62 -1.72
N GLY A 49 0.10 1.25 -2.86
CA GLY A 49 1.15 1.82 -3.71
C GLY A 49 1.77 3.09 -3.13
N GLN A 50 0.99 3.95 -2.47
CA GLN A 50 1.44 5.26 -1.99
C GLN A 50 1.45 5.39 -0.47
N ASP A 51 0.56 4.66 0.20
CA ASP A 51 0.42 4.66 1.64
C ASP A 51 0.14 3.23 2.15
N CYS A 52 0.32 3.07 3.45
CA CYS A 52 0.00 1.90 4.23
C CYS A 52 -0.94 2.31 5.35
N LYS A 53 -1.94 1.47 5.64
CA LYS A 53 -2.95 1.71 6.68
C LYS A 53 -3.05 0.52 7.60
N VAL A 54 -3.22 0.79 8.89
CA VAL A 54 -3.62 -0.20 9.88
C VAL A 54 -5.01 0.21 10.37
N ILE A 55 -6.01 -0.64 10.16
CA ILE A 55 -7.41 -0.33 10.44
C ILE A 55 -7.92 -1.33 11.48
N LYS A 56 -8.41 -0.82 12.61
CA LYS A 56 -9.09 -1.60 13.62
C LYS A 56 -10.59 -1.55 13.37
N VAL A 57 -11.26 -2.71 13.40
CA VAL A 57 -12.71 -2.81 13.14
C VAL A 57 -13.44 -3.56 14.25
N ASP A 58 -14.72 -3.22 14.40
CA ASP A 58 -15.64 -3.92 15.31
C ASP A 58 -16.14 -5.25 14.72
N LYS A 59 -17.03 -5.92 15.46
CA LYS A 59 -17.67 -7.18 15.04
C LYS A 59 -18.52 -7.10 13.78
N ASN A 60 -18.82 -5.91 13.28
CA ASN A 60 -19.65 -5.64 12.11
C ASN A 60 -18.83 -5.00 10.97
N GLY A 61 -17.49 -4.97 11.07
CA GLY A 61 -16.60 -4.35 10.08
C GLY A 61 -16.65 -2.81 10.09
N LYS A 62 -17.17 -2.17 11.15
CA LYS A 62 -17.12 -0.71 11.30
C LYS A 62 -15.76 -0.32 11.88
N ILE A 63 -15.15 0.71 11.30
CA ILE A 63 -13.87 1.26 11.78
C ILE A 63 -14.05 1.75 13.22
N LEU A 64 -13.16 1.29 14.09
CA LEU A 64 -12.98 1.79 15.46
C LEU A 64 -11.83 2.78 15.55
N ASP A 65 -10.73 2.49 14.87
CA ASP A 65 -9.52 3.30 14.88
C ASP A 65 -8.68 2.99 13.63
N PHE A 66 -7.79 3.89 13.25
CA PHE A 66 -6.83 3.65 12.17
C PHE A 66 -5.55 4.47 12.32
N ALA A 67 -4.45 3.91 11.82
CA ALA A 67 -3.18 4.58 11.65
C ALA A 67 -2.76 4.49 10.18
N MET A 68 -2.07 5.52 9.68
CA MET A 68 -1.52 5.55 8.33
C MET A 68 -0.07 6.03 8.40
N ASN A 69 0.78 5.56 7.50
CA ASN A 69 2.04 6.25 7.30
C ASN A 69 1.75 7.63 6.67
N ASP A 70 2.53 8.64 7.06
CA ASP A 70 2.58 9.89 6.29
C ASP A 70 3.03 9.59 4.85
N LYS A 71 2.86 10.55 3.93
CA LYS A 71 3.17 10.46 2.47
C LYS A 71 4.59 9.95 2.09
N CYS A 72 5.42 9.61 3.07
CA CYS A 72 6.64 8.88 2.90
C CYS A 72 6.32 7.50 2.27
N ALA A 73 6.82 7.29 1.05
CA ALA A 73 6.70 6.03 0.31
C ALA A 73 7.37 4.82 0.99
N ALA A 74 7.99 5.02 2.16
CA ALA A 74 8.59 3.96 2.95
C ALA A 74 7.59 2.84 3.25
N GLY A 75 7.92 1.62 2.85
CA GLY A 75 7.10 0.43 3.08
C GLY A 75 5.90 0.27 2.15
N THR A 76 5.78 1.06 1.08
CA THR A 76 4.69 0.97 0.09
C THR A 76 5.20 0.47 -1.27
N GLY A 77 4.30 0.21 -2.21
CA GLY A 77 4.66 -0.15 -3.58
C GLY A 77 5.57 0.88 -4.27
N ARG A 78 5.45 2.16 -3.94
CA ARG A 78 6.30 3.22 -4.50
C ARG A 78 7.76 3.07 -4.07
N PHE A 79 8.05 2.56 -2.87
CA PHE A 79 9.42 2.22 -2.50
C PHE A 79 9.96 1.10 -3.39
N LEU A 80 9.17 0.04 -3.62
CA LEU A 80 9.57 -1.07 -4.49
C LEU A 80 9.83 -0.60 -5.93
N GLU A 81 9.00 0.30 -6.48
CA GLU A 81 9.25 0.90 -7.80
C GLU A 81 10.57 1.66 -7.88
N VAL A 82 10.93 2.41 -6.82
CA VAL A 82 12.20 3.13 -6.77
C VAL A 82 13.35 2.13 -6.72
N MET A 83 13.29 1.14 -5.83
CA MET A 83 14.35 0.12 -5.70
C MET A 83 14.53 -0.69 -6.98
N ALA A 84 13.44 -1.10 -7.65
CA ALA A 84 13.51 -1.80 -8.93
C ALA A 84 14.31 -0.99 -9.96
N ARG A 85 13.96 0.30 -10.11
CA ARG A 85 14.66 1.20 -11.03
C ARG A 85 16.12 1.38 -10.65
N THR A 86 16.43 1.55 -9.36
CA THR A 86 17.80 1.72 -8.86
C THR A 86 18.65 0.49 -9.14
N LEU A 87 18.08 -0.70 -9.04
CA LEU A 87 18.74 -1.97 -9.31
C LEU A 87 18.72 -2.38 -10.81
N GLU A 88 18.19 -1.53 -11.69
CA GLU A 88 17.99 -1.80 -13.12
C GLU A 88 17.14 -3.07 -13.39
N LEU A 89 16.19 -3.34 -12.51
CA LEU A 89 15.25 -4.46 -12.60
C LEU A 89 13.84 -3.96 -12.97
N LYS A 90 13.03 -4.86 -13.53
CA LYS A 90 11.58 -4.68 -13.57
C LYS A 90 10.98 -4.95 -12.20
N LEU A 91 9.85 -4.33 -11.90
CA LEU A 91 9.18 -4.46 -10.60
C LEU A 91 8.80 -5.92 -10.29
N GLU A 92 8.34 -6.65 -11.31
CA GLU A 92 7.99 -8.08 -11.21
C GLU A 92 9.19 -9.00 -10.93
N GLU A 93 10.42 -8.54 -11.19
CA GLU A 93 11.65 -9.31 -10.96
C GLU A 93 12.15 -9.19 -9.51
N LEU A 94 11.82 -8.10 -8.81
CA LEU A 94 12.26 -7.86 -7.43
C LEU A 94 11.91 -9.02 -6.48
N GLY A 95 10.66 -9.49 -6.54
CA GLY A 95 10.17 -10.55 -5.66
C GLY A 95 10.98 -11.84 -5.82
N PRO A 96 10.99 -12.47 -7.02
CA PRO A 96 11.78 -13.66 -7.29
C PRO A 96 13.27 -13.52 -6.97
N ILE A 97 13.93 -12.44 -7.42
CA ILE A 97 15.36 -12.23 -7.20
C ILE A 97 15.67 -12.08 -5.70
N SER A 98 14.82 -11.39 -4.94
CA SER A 98 15.03 -11.22 -3.50
C SER A 98 15.08 -12.55 -2.73
N LEU A 99 14.38 -13.58 -3.21
CA LEU A 99 14.34 -14.91 -2.59
C LEU A 99 15.61 -15.73 -2.85
N GLU A 100 16.40 -15.37 -3.86
CA GLU A 100 17.67 -16.04 -4.18
C GLU A 100 18.84 -15.51 -3.33
N SER A 101 18.62 -14.42 -2.59
CA SER A 101 19.66 -13.79 -1.79
C SER A 101 20.19 -14.72 -0.70
N LYS A 102 21.51 -14.84 -0.63
CA LYS A 102 22.24 -15.59 0.40
C LYS A 102 22.79 -14.70 1.51
N ASN A 103 22.86 -13.39 1.27
CA ASN A 103 23.49 -12.43 2.16
C ASN A 103 22.62 -11.18 2.26
N GLN A 104 22.38 -10.72 3.48
CA GLN A 104 21.58 -9.52 3.72
C GLN A 104 22.48 -8.28 3.62
N ALA A 105 22.15 -7.38 2.71
CA ALA A 105 22.66 -6.02 2.73
C ALA A 105 21.99 -5.23 3.85
N LYS A 106 22.75 -4.43 4.60
CA LYS A 106 22.22 -3.61 5.67
C LYS A 106 21.82 -2.25 5.10
N ILE A 107 20.52 -1.98 5.05
CA ILE A 107 19.96 -0.68 4.69
C ILE A 107 19.36 -0.07 5.97
N THR A 108 19.84 1.11 6.35
CA THR A 108 19.45 1.79 7.59
C THR A 108 18.49 2.94 7.37
N ALA A 109 18.41 3.46 6.14
CA ALA A 109 17.51 4.53 5.78
C ALA A 109 16.03 4.11 5.78
N GLN A 110 15.20 4.81 6.58
CA GLN A 110 13.75 4.64 6.57
C GLN A 110 13.08 5.40 5.40
N CYS A 111 13.67 6.50 4.93
CA CYS A 111 13.14 7.27 3.80
C CYS A 111 13.57 6.66 2.47
N SER A 112 12.64 6.49 1.53
CA SER A 112 12.92 5.92 0.20
C SER A 112 14.05 6.63 -0.55
N VAL A 113 14.18 7.96 -0.40
CA VAL A 113 15.23 8.75 -1.06
C VAL A 113 16.61 8.42 -0.49
N PHE A 114 16.72 8.29 0.83
CA PHE A 114 18.01 7.94 1.46
C PHE A 114 18.35 6.47 1.24
N ALA A 115 17.34 5.60 1.23
CA ALA A 115 17.53 4.19 0.91
C ALA A 115 18.03 4.00 -0.53
N GLU A 116 17.54 4.78 -1.48
CA GLU A 116 18.05 4.79 -2.87
C GLU A 116 19.55 5.11 -2.89
N THR A 117 19.99 6.17 -2.21
CA THR A 117 21.42 6.51 -2.12
C THR A 117 22.24 5.39 -1.48
N GLU A 118 21.76 4.79 -0.38
CA GLU A 118 22.45 3.70 0.32
C GLU A 118 22.60 2.46 -0.58
N VAL A 119 21.55 2.11 -1.33
CA VAL A 119 21.59 1.00 -2.29
C VAL A 119 22.59 1.27 -3.41
N VAL A 120 22.64 2.49 -3.96
CA VAL A 120 23.63 2.85 -4.99
C VAL A 120 25.06 2.72 -4.46
N SER A 121 25.31 3.18 -3.23
CA SER A 121 26.62 3.02 -2.59
C SER A 121 27.00 1.54 -2.41
N LEU A 122 26.06 0.72 -1.93
CA LEU A 122 26.31 -0.71 -1.76
C LEU A 122 26.62 -1.42 -3.08
N MET A 123 25.93 -1.08 -4.17
CA MET A 123 26.23 -1.63 -5.50
C MET A 123 27.61 -1.21 -6.04
N ALA A 124 28.10 -0.04 -5.63
CA ALA A 124 29.44 0.40 -6.00
C ALA A 124 30.54 -0.32 -5.19
N ASP A 125 30.21 -0.77 -3.98
CA ASP A 125 31.13 -1.46 -3.07
C ASP A 125 31.32 -2.96 -3.40
N GLY A 126 30.37 -3.60 -4.09
CA GLY A 126 30.49 -4.99 -4.59
C GLY A 126 29.17 -5.77 -4.61
#